data_AF-A0A7X5AQ48-F1
#
_entry.id   AF-A0A7X5AQ48-F1
#
_cell.length_a   1.000
_cell.length_b   1.000
_cell.length_c   1.000
_cell.angle_alpha   90.00
_cell.angle_beta   90.00
_cell.angle_gamma   90.00
#
_symmetry.space_group_name_H-M   'P 1'
#
loop_
_entity.id
_entity.type
_entity.pdbx_description
1 polymer ?
#
loop_
_entity_poly.entity_id
_entity_poly.type
_entity_poly.pdbx_seq_one_letter_code
_entity_poly.pdbx_strand_id
1 'polypeptide(L)'
;MTQPSHLPSDPLARIFAYRTIDLRDRFPQPLESFREALECLQSDRSYMAAMSGEIIAYLRGGYSLTIPDEFFIHRSGEIDATLVPPEENDAVCAKVEAWLREKLTRPDVDTTKSVPAEERPYSLDQLLAQCDPQAPHPDELQAWQNMPDVGREIVDAPTETDIWQAAERLLESREGAERWMTSPEIALRGRTPADVMVEDPQRVYDLIMRLEYGVCT
;
A
#
# COMPACT_ATOMS: atom_id res chain seq x y z
N MET A 1 31.20 4.33 28.39
CA MET A 1 29.93 3.98 27.74
C MET A 1 30.18 4.06 26.24
N THR A 2 30.42 2.91 25.63
CA THR A 2 30.77 2.79 24.21
C THR A 2 29.48 2.80 23.41
N GLN A 3 29.28 3.77 22.52
CA GLN A 3 28.18 3.76 21.56
C GLN A 3 28.22 2.44 20.77
N PRO A 4 27.08 1.74 20.59
CA PRO A 4 27.04 0.60 19.69
C PRO A 4 27.26 1.11 18.27
N SER A 5 28.29 0.57 17.64
CA SER A 5 28.65 0.72 16.24
C SER A 5 27.42 0.59 15.34
N HIS A 6 27.06 1.67 14.65
CA HIS A 6 26.13 1.63 13.54
C HIS A 6 26.73 0.67 12.51
N LEU A 7 26.13 -0.51 12.32
CA LEU A 7 26.44 -1.35 11.17
C LEU A 7 26.38 -0.46 9.93
N PRO A 8 27.31 -0.57 8.98
CA PRO A 8 27.13 0.07 7.69
C PRO A 8 25.85 -0.52 7.11
N SER A 9 24.75 0.24 7.18
CA SER A 9 23.53 -0.10 6.48
C SER A 9 23.93 -0.30 5.03
N ASP A 10 23.54 -1.42 4.43
CA ASP A 10 23.75 -1.65 3.00
C ASP A 10 23.38 -0.34 2.27
N PRO A 11 24.30 0.30 1.52
CA PRO A 11 24.00 1.54 0.81
C PRO A 11 22.74 1.44 -0.04
N LEU A 12 22.43 0.26 -0.57
CA LEU A 12 21.23 0.03 -1.38
C LEU A 12 19.93 0.08 -0.57
N ALA A 13 19.96 -0.17 0.75
CA ALA A 13 18.77 -0.06 1.61
C ALA A 13 18.24 1.39 1.70
N ARG A 14 19.00 2.36 1.20
CA ARG A 14 18.56 3.76 1.01
C ARG A 14 17.54 3.88 -0.12
N ILE A 15 17.56 2.98 -1.10
CA ILE A 15 16.61 2.95 -2.21
C ILE A 15 15.34 2.26 -1.71
N PHE A 16 14.18 2.86 -1.96
CA PHE A 16 12.89 2.30 -1.53
C PHE A 16 11.91 2.03 -2.67
N ALA A 17 12.19 2.56 -3.87
CA ALA A 17 11.36 2.36 -5.04
C ALA A 17 12.14 2.69 -6.32
N TYR A 18 11.65 2.18 -7.44
CA TYR A 18 12.07 2.51 -8.78
C TYR A 18 10.88 3.05 -9.58
N ARG A 19 11.17 3.83 -10.62
CA ARG A 19 10.22 4.24 -11.65
C ARG A 19 10.83 4.01 -13.00
N THR A 20 10.01 3.51 -13.92
CA THR A 20 10.33 3.39 -15.33
C THR A 20 9.55 4.42 -16.11
N ILE A 21 10.22 5.09 -17.05
CA ILE A 21 9.63 6.08 -17.95
C ILE A 21 9.96 5.68 -19.38
N ASP A 22 8.99 5.77 -20.27
CA ASP A 22 9.19 5.86 -21.70
C ASP A 22 8.44 7.10 -22.21
N LEU A 23 8.40 7.32 -23.52
CA LEU A 23 7.70 8.47 -24.11
C LEU A 23 6.21 8.60 -23.70
N ARG A 24 5.57 7.53 -23.22
CA ARG A 24 4.15 7.52 -22.83
C ARG A 24 3.95 7.50 -21.32
N ASP A 25 4.95 7.11 -20.54
CA ASP A 25 4.95 7.10 -19.06
C ASP A 25 3.71 6.40 -18.48
N ARG A 26 3.45 5.15 -18.91
CA ARG A 26 2.26 4.36 -18.52
C ARG A 26 2.57 3.08 -17.73
N PHE A 27 3.77 2.98 -17.19
CA PHE A 27 4.17 1.84 -16.38
C PHE A 27 3.55 1.92 -14.97
N PRO A 28 3.30 0.77 -14.33
CA PRO A 28 2.89 0.74 -12.94
C PRO A 28 3.98 1.36 -12.05
N GLN A 29 3.56 2.09 -11.02
CA GLN A 29 4.45 2.81 -10.09
C GLN A 29 3.90 2.71 -8.66
N PRO A 30 4.75 2.58 -7.63
CA PRO A 30 6.21 2.38 -7.70
C PRO A 30 6.59 0.94 -8.04
N LEU A 31 7.79 0.73 -8.58
CA LEU A 31 8.39 -0.59 -8.80
C LEU A 31 9.33 -0.92 -7.64
N GLU A 32 9.40 -2.19 -7.23
CA GLU A 32 10.13 -2.58 -6.01
C GLU A 32 11.62 -2.83 -6.29
N SER A 33 11.96 -3.18 -7.52
CA SER A 33 13.34 -3.49 -7.92
C SER A 33 13.74 -2.90 -9.26
N PHE A 34 15.06 -2.75 -9.45
CA PHE A 34 15.62 -2.38 -10.75
C PHE A 34 15.27 -3.40 -11.85
N ARG A 35 15.18 -4.69 -11.49
CA ARG A 35 14.78 -5.76 -12.42
C ARG A 35 13.39 -5.53 -12.98
N GLU A 36 12.41 -5.29 -12.10
CA GLU A 36 11.04 -4.99 -12.53
C GLU A 36 10.99 -3.74 -13.42
N ALA A 37 11.80 -2.74 -13.09
CA ALA A 37 11.93 -1.53 -13.88
C ALA A 37 12.46 -1.78 -15.30
N LEU A 38 13.47 -2.64 -15.43
CA LEU A 38 14.04 -3.04 -16.71
C LEU A 38 13.06 -3.89 -17.52
N GLU A 39 12.41 -4.86 -16.88
CA GLU A 39 11.41 -5.74 -17.52
C GLU A 39 10.18 -4.94 -17.99
N CYS A 40 9.83 -3.84 -17.31
CA CYS A 40 8.82 -2.90 -17.81
C CYS A 40 9.23 -2.26 -19.15
N LEU A 41 10.47 -1.77 -19.30
CA LEU A 41 10.97 -1.22 -20.57
C LEU A 41 11.02 -2.27 -21.68
N GLN A 42 11.28 -3.53 -21.34
CA GLN A 42 11.35 -4.65 -22.29
C GLN A 42 9.99 -5.24 -22.64
N SER A 43 8.93 -4.84 -21.94
CA SER A 43 7.58 -5.38 -22.17
C SER A 43 6.92 -4.81 -23.42
N ASP A 44 5.89 -5.51 -23.91
CA ASP A 44 5.03 -5.07 -25.02
C ASP A 44 4.25 -3.77 -24.73
N ARG A 45 4.20 -3.33 -23.46
CA ARG A 45 3.54 -2.08 -23.07
C ARG A 45 4.42 -0.86 -23.36
N SER A 46 5.72 -1.08 -23.57
CA SER A 46 6.68 -0.03 -23.84
C SER A 46 6.45 0.64 -25.19
N TYR A 47 6.82 1.90 -25.28
CA TYR A 47 6.72 2.69 -26.49
C TYR A 47 7.98 3.51 -26.70
N MET A 48 8.74 3.13 -27.73
CA MET A 48 10.03 3.73 -28.07
C MET A 48 11.02 3.73 -26.89
N ALA A 49 10.99 2.67 -26.07
CA ALA A 49 11.85 2.56 -24.89
C ALA A 49 13.35 2.54 -25.22
N ALA A 50 13.76 2.05 -26.39
CA ALA A 50 15.15 2.14 -26.82
C ALA A 50 15.63 3.58 -27.12
N MET A 51 14.71 4.53 -27.34
CA MET A 51 15.04 5.94 -27.61
C MET A 51 14.80 6.87 -26.42
N SER A 52 13.88 6.49 -25.52
CA SER A 52 13.36 7.36 -24.45
C SER A 52 13.25 6.67 -23.08
N GLY A 53 13.72 5.44 -22.97
CA GLY A 53 13.62 4.65 -21.76
C GLY A 53 14.52 5.20 -20.66
N GLU A 54 13.92 5.50 -19.51
CA GLU A 54 14.64 5.93 -18.31
C GLU A 54 14.20 5.08 -17.12
N ILE A 55 15.15 4.82 -16.22
CA ILE A 55 14.88 4.19 -14.93
C ILE A 55 15.41 5.11 -13.83
N ILE A 56 14.57 5.42 -12.85
CA ILE A 56 14.89 6.30 -11.73
C ILE A 56 14.81 5.49 -10.43
N ALA A 57 15.84 5.56 -9.60
CA ALA A 57 15.86 5.03 -8.24
C ALA A 57 15.52 6.13 -7.24
N TYR A 58 14.49 5.91 -6.41
CA TYR A 58 14.09 6.83 -5.35
C TYR A 58 14.75 6.48 -4.02
N LEU A 59 15.34 7.49 -3.40
CA LEU A 59 16.11 7.37 -2.16
C LEU A 59 15.35 7.99 -1.00
N ARG A 60 15.47 7.38 0.17
CA ARG A 60 14.97 7.96 1.42
C ARG A 60 15.59 9.35 1.61
N GLY A 61 14.77 10.33 1.98
CA GLY A 61 15.20 11.73 2.10
C GLY A 61 14.77 12.63 0.92
N GLY A 62 14.07 12.09 -0.07
CA GLY A 62 13.51 12.87 -1.19
C GLY A 62 14.45 13.05 -2.38
N TYR A 63 15.53 12.26 -2.43
CA TYR A 63 16.47 12.25 -3.54
C TYR A 63 16.10 11.19 -4.57
N SER A 64 16.60 11.38 -5.79
CA SER A 64 16.52 10.37 -6.84
C SER A 64 17.85 10.27 -7.59
N LEU A 65 18.10 9.10 -8.16
CA LEU A 65 19.20 8.85 -9.08
C LEU A 65 18.63 8.28 -10.37
N THR A 66 18.88 8.95 -11.50
CA THR A 66 18.62 8.37 -12.82
C THR A 66 19.71 7.34 -13.12
N ILE A 67 19.30 6.12 -13.44
CA ILE A 67 20.21 5.05 -13.85
C ILE A 67 20.70 5.37 -15.27
N PRO A 68 22.02 5.37 -15.52
CA PRO A 68 22.56 5.60 -16.87
C PRO A 68 21.97 4.62 -17.87
N ASP A 69 21.43 5.15 -18.98
CA ASP A 69 20.77 4.35 -20.00
C ASP A 69 21.72 3.38 -20.70
N GLU A 70 23.01 3.69 -20.80
CA GLU A 70 24.07 2.83 -21.34
C GLU A 70 24.18 1.45 -20.68
N PHE A 71 23.59 1.26 -19.50
CA PHE A 71 23.49 -0.06 -18.89
C PHE A 71 22.48 -0.97 -19.59
N PHE A 72 21.42 -0.41 -20.17
CA PHE A 72 20.29 -1.15 -20.72
C PHE A 72 19.89 -0.73 -22.15
N ILE A 73 20.52 0.28 -22.74
CA ILE A 73 20.32 0.74 -24.11
C ILE A 73 21.67 0.74 -24.84
N HIS A 74 21.76 -0.06 -25.90
CA HIS A 74 22.87 -0.05 -26.83
C HIS A 74 22.61 0.92 -27.98
N ARG A 75 23.54 1.84 -28.24
CA ARG A 75 23.47 2.78 -29.36
C ARG A 75 24.52 2.41 -30.40
N SER A 76 24.08 2.07 -31.61
CA SER A 76 24.94 1.79 -32.79
C SER A 76 25.03 2.98 -33.74
N GLY A 77 24.26 4.06 -33.50
CA GLY A 77 24.30 5.33 -34.24
C GLY A 77 23.40 6.39 -33.61
N GLU A 78 23.16 7.52 -34.30
CA GLU A 78 22.27 8.59 -33.81
C GLU A 78 20.80 8.16 -33.69
N ILE A 79 20.36 7.23 -34.53
CA ILE A 79 18.96 6.81 -34.65
C ILE A 79 18.79 5.32 -34.28
N ASP A 80 19.88 4.57 -34.30
CA ASP A 80 19.87 3.12 -34.06
C ASP A 80 20.21 2.85 -32.59
N ALA A 81 19.17 2.53 -31.83
CA ALA A 81 19.26 2.17 -30.43
C ALA A 81 18.37 0.96 -30.15
N THR A 82 18.89 0.03 -29.35
CA THR A 82 18.19 -1.19 -28.95
C THR A 82 18.30 -1.39 -27.45
N LEU A 83 17.23 -1.87 -26.83
CA LEU A 83 17.29 -2.33 -25.45
C LEU A 83 18.12 -3.61 -25.38
N VAL A 84 18.81 -3.79 -24.25
CA VAL A 84 19.37 -5.10 -23.87
C VAL A 84 18.26 -6.14 -23.90
N PRO A 85 18.53 -7.35 -24.42
CA PRO A 85 17.55 -8.41 -24.44
C PRO A 85 17.40 -9.03 -23.02
N PRO A 86 16.25 -9.64 -22.68
CA PRO A 86 15.98 -10.14 -21.33
C PRO A 86 17.02 -11.14 -20.78
N GLU A 87 17.71 -11.86 -21.66
CA GLU A 87 18.78 -12.81 -21.32
C GLU A 87 20.00 -12.12 -20.67
N GLU A 88 20.18 -10.82 -20.91
CA GLU A 88 21.28 -10.03 -20.34
C GLU A 88 20.90 -9.36 -19.00
N ASN A 89 19.64 -9.49 -18.55
CA ASN A 89 19.14 -8.78 -17.37
C ASN A 89 19.96 -9.04 -16.11
N ASP A 90 20.44 -10.26 -15.88
CA ASP A 90 21.28 -10.61 -14.73
C ASP A 90 22.58 -9.79 -14.71
N ALA A 91 23.24 -9.71 -15.86
CA ALA A 91 24.49 -8.98 -16.01
C ALA A 91 24.27 -7.46 -15.87
N VAL A 92 23.17 -6.95 -16.41
CA VAL A 92 22.79 -5.54 -16.30
C VAL A 92 22.45 -5.17 -14.85
N CYS A 93 21.66 -6.00 -14.16
CA CYS A 93 21.35 -5.81 -12.75
C CYS A 93 22.61 -5.76 -11.89
N ALA A 94 23.57 -6.68 -12.11
CA ALA A 94 24.82 -6.68 -11.36
C ALA A 94 25.67 -5.42 -11.60
N LYS A 95 25.74 -4.94 -12.85
CA LYS A 95 26.45 -3.70 -13.21
C LYS A 95 25.81 -2.48 -12.55
N VAL A 96 24.48 -2.36 -12.63
CA VAL A 96 23.74 -1.25 -12.02
C VAL A 96 23.85 -1.29 -10.50
N GLU A 97 23.79 -2.46 -9.88
CA GLU A 97 23.97 -2.61 -8.45
C GLU A 97 25.35 -2.13 -8.01
N ALA A 98 26.41 -2.55 -8.71
CA ALA A 98 27.77 -2.10 -8.44
C ALA A 98 27.92 -0.58 -8.57
N TRP A 99 27.33 0.01 -9.62
CA TRP A 99 27.29 1.46 -9.83
C TRP A 99 26.53 2.19 -8.73
N LEU A 100 25.36 1.69 -8.32
CA LEU A 100 24.57 2.26 -7.23
C LEU A 100 25.34 2.21 -5.91
N ARG A 101 25.98 1.09 -5.59
CA ARG A 101 26.83 0.95 -4.40
C ARG A 101 27.96 1.98 -4.41
N GLU A 102 28.66 2.16 -5.53
CA GLU A 102 29.70 3.20 -5.66
C GLU A 102 29.11 4.61 -5.43
N LYS A 103 28.01 4.94 -6.11
CA LYS A 103 27.37 6.27 -6.04
C LYS A 103 26.87 6.60 -4.65
N LEU A 104 26.27 5.63 -3.95
CA LEU A 104 25.70 5.83 -2.63
C LEU A 104 26.72 5.77 -1.48
N THR A 105 27.94 5.30 -1.76
CA THR A 105 29.05 5.29 -0.81
C THR A 105 29.92 6.55 -0.93
N ARG A 106 29.79 7.31 -2.02
CA ARG A 106 30.52 8.58 -2.18
C ARG A 106 30.07 9.60 -1.12
N PRO A 107 31.01 10.19 -0.35
CA PRO A 107 30.70 11.06 0.79
C PRO A 107 30.14 12.44 0.43
N ASP A 108 30.06 12.77 -0.87
CA ASP A 108 29.71 14.12 -1.36
C ASP A 108 28.19 14.35 -1.49
N VAL A 109 27.38 13.29 -1.39
CA VAL A 109 25.91 13.41 -1.37
C VAL A 109 25.39 12.77 -0.08
N ASP A 110 25.18 13.59 0.94
CA ASP A 110 24.40 13.19 2.11
C ASP A 110 22.93 13.10 1.73
N THR A 111 22.60 12.04 1.00
CA THR A 111 21.24 11.67 0.60
C THR A 111 20.32 11.43 1.82
N THR A 112 20.83 11.43 3.06
CA THR A 112 20.00 11.29 4.28
C THR A 112 19.54 12.63 4.83
N LYS A 113 20.20 13.74 4.50
CA LYS A 113 19.72 15.08 4.80
C LYS A 113 18.66 15.44 3.78
N SER A 114 17.41 15.58 4.17
CA SER A 114 16.40 16.13 3.25
C SER A 114 16.89 17.45 2.64
N VAL A 115 16.58 17.67 1.36
CA VAL A 115 16.85 18.96 0.69
C VAL A 115 16.33 20.08 1.60
N PRO A 116 17.20 21.01 2.05
CA PRO A 116 16.79 22.13 2.87
C PRO A 116 15.59 22.83 2.26
N ALA A 117 14.66 23.31 3.09
CA ALA A 117 13.45 23.99 2.57
C ALA A 117 13.81 25.17 1.64
N GLU A 118 14.98 25.76 1.84
CA GLU A 118 15.57 26.86 1.06
C GLU A 118 15.98 26.47 -0.37
N GLU A 119 16.26 25.18 -0.62
CA GLU A 119 16.66 24.64 -1.94
C GLU A 119 15.47 24.04 -2.70
N ARG A 120 14.29 23.93 -2.09
CA ARG A 120 13.11 23.41 -2.76
C ARG A 120 12.53 24.49 -3.68
N PRO A 121 12.20 24.17 -4.94
CA PRO A 121 11.71 25.17 -5.89
C PRO A 121 10.36 25.77 -5.49
N TYR A 122 9.60 25.07 -4.63
CA TYR A 122 8.32 25.53 -4.11
C TYR A 122 8.15 25.14 -2.63
N SER A 123 7.58 26.05 -1.83
CA SER A 123 7.07 25.75 -0.49
C SER A 123 5.70 25.08 -0.56
N LEU A 124 5.26 24.42 0.53
CA LEU A 124 3.91 23.86 0.61
C LEU A 124 2.84 24.94 0.36
N ASP A 125 2.99 26.12 0.95
CA ASP A 125 2.07 27.24 0.75
C ASP A 125 2.04 27.70 -0.71
N GLN A 126 3.18 27.71 -1.40
CA GLN A 126 3.25 28.05 -2.82
C GLN A 126 2.58 27.00 -3.72
N LEU A 127 2.65 25.72 -3.35
CA LEU A 127 1.96 24.65 -4.07
C LEU A 127 0.45 24.73 -3.81
N LEU A 128 0.04 24.94 -2.56
CA LEU A 128 -1.36 25.11 -2.19
C LEU A 128 -1.99 26.35 -2.84
N ALA A 129 -1.22 27.44 -2.99
CA ALA A 129 -1.67 28.63 -3.71
C ALA A 129 -1.87 28.41 -5.22
N GLN A 130 -1.21 27.40 -5.80
CA GLN A 130 -1.38 27.00 -7.20
C GLN A 130 -2.56 26.02 -7.39
N CYS A 131 -3.06 25.42 -6.31
CA CYS A 131 -4.26 24.58 -6.39
C CYS A 131 -5.48 25.45 -6.67
N ASP A 132 -6.32 25.03 -7.61
CA ASP A 132 -7.61 25.66 -7.86
C ASP A 132 -8.60 25.28 -6.74
N PRO A 133 -9.05 26.21 -5.89
CA PRO A 133 -10.02 25.92 -4.84
C PRO A 133 -11.41 25.62 -5.38
N GLN A 134 -11.66 25.86 -6.68
CA GLN A 134 -12.87 25.49 -7.40
C GLN A 134 -12.68 24.26 -8.29
N ALA A 135 -11.54 23.55 -8.14
CA ALA A 135 -11.33 22.30 -8.86
C ALA A 135 -12.53 21.36 -8.61
N PRO A 136 -13.17 20.84 -9.67
CA PRO A 136 -14.31 19.96 -9.52
C PRO A 136 -13.84 18.71 -8.77
N HIS A 137 -14.59 18.35 -7.73
CA HIS A 137 -14.33 17.12 -7.02
C HIS A 137 -14.58 15.95 -7.99
N PRO A 138 -13.61 15.03 -8.20
CA PRO A 138 -13.82 13.90 -9.09
C PRO A 138 -15.02 13.08 -8.65
N ASP A 139 -15.87 12.71 -9.61
CA ASP A 139 -17.09 11.94 -9.35
C ASP A 139 -16.80 10.63 -8.60
N GLU A 140 -15.66 10.00 -8.90
CA GLU A 140 -15.20 8.79 -8.21
C GLU A 140 -14.91 9.06 -6.73
N LEU A 141 -14.17 10.12 -6.40
CA LEU A 141 -13.89 10.47 -5.01
C LEU A 141 -15.16 10.89 -4.27
N GLN A 142 -16.09 11.56 -4.96
CA GLN A 142 -17.39 11.92 -4.40
C GLN A 142 -18.21 10.65 -4.10
N ALA A 143 -18.21 9.68 -5.01
CA ALA A 143 -18.86 8.39 -4.80
C ALA A 143 -18.25 7.65 -3.60
N TRP A 144 -16.92 7.60 -3.49
CA TRP A 144 -16.21 6.98 -2.37
C TRP A 144 -16.51 7.65 -1.02
N GLN A 145 -16.54 8.99 -0.95
CA GLN A 145 -16.89 9.71 0.29
C GLN A 145 -18.35 9.50 0.70
N ASN A 146 -19.23 9.33 -0.28
CA ASN A 146 -20.65 9.08 -0.06
C ASN A 146 -20.98 7.58 0.03
N MET A 147 -19.99 6.70 -0.07
CA MET A 147 -20.24 5.27 0.13
C MET A 147 -20.67 5.05 1.58
N PRO A 148 -21.73 4.26 1.80
CA PRO A 148 -22.09 3.85 3.14
C PRO A 148 -20.93 3.08 3.77
N ASP A 149 -20.74 3.20 5.08
CA ASP A 149 -19.72 2.47 5.81
C ASP A 149 -19.82 0.97 5.48
N VAL A 150 -18.78 0.46 4.81
CA VAL A 150 -18.67 -0.95 4.42
C VAL A 150 -18.08 -1.81 5.54
N GLY A 151 -17.70 -1.17 6.65
CA GLY A 151 -17.27 -1.81 7.88
C GLY A 151 -18.46 -2.47 8.60
N ARG A 152 -18.26 -3.69 9.09
CA ARG A 152 -19.18 -4.31 10.07
C ARG A 152 -18.79 -3.96 11.50
N GLU A 153 -17.97 -2.93 11.69
CA GLU A 153 -17.65 -2.42 13.01
C GLU A 153 -18.94 -1.96 13.69
N ILE A 154 -19.34 -2.68 14.73
CA ILE A 154 -20.33 -2.17 15.65
C ILE A 154 -19.60 -1.11 16.49
N VAL A 155 -19.76 0.17 16.10
CA VAL A 155 -19.05 1.31 16.71
C VAL A 155 -19.44 1.47 18.18
N ASP A 156 -20.66 1.03 18.54
CA ASP A 156 -21.21 1.03 19.89
C ASP A 156 -21.60 -0.40 20.31
N ALA A 157 -21.51 -0.73 21.60
CA ALA A 157 -21.96 -2.04 22.07
C ALA A 157 -23.48 -2.22 21.79
N PRO A 158 -23.93 -3.39 21.28
CA PRO A 158 -25.32 -3.64 20.96
C PRO A 158 -26.19 -3.50 22.21
N THR A 159 -27.30 -2.79 22.07
CA THR A 159 -28.23 -2.62 23.20
C THR A 159 -29.01 -3.91 23.45
N GLU A 160 -29.59 -4.05 24.64
CA GLU A 160 -30.46 -5.17 24.97
C GLU A 160 -31.61 -5.32 23.93
N THR A 161 -32.19 -4.19 23.49
CA THR A 161 -33.23 -4.17 22.45
C THR A 161 -32.74 -4.76 21.13
N ASP A 162 -31.51 -4.44 20.72
CA ASP A 162 -30.92 -4.93 19.46
C ASP A 162 -30.71 -6.46 19.51
N ILE A 163 -30.28 -6.96 20.67
CA ILE A 163 -30.05 -8.39 20.91
C ILE A 163 -31.37 -9.17 20.90
N TRP A 164 -32.40 -8.66 21.59
CA TRP A 164 -33.73 -9.28 21.58
C TRP A 164 -34.33 -9.30 20.16
N GLN A 165 -34.22 -8.20 19.41
CA GLN A 165 -34.68 -8.18 18.02
C GLN A 165 -33.87 -9.11 17.10
N ALA A 166 -32.57 -9.29 17.36
CA ALA A 166 -31.75 -10.24 16.62
C ALA A 166 -32.15 -11.70 16.94
N ALA A 167 -32.41 -12.02 18.21
CA ALA A 167 -32.87 -13.34 18.62
C ALA A 167 -34.26 -13.69 18.05
N GLU A 168 -35.19 -12.73 18.05
CA GLU A 168 -36.52 -12.89 17.43
C GLU A 168 -36.43 -13.15 15.93
N ARG A 169 -35.51 -12.47 15.22
CA ARG A 169 -35.26 -12.69 13.80
C ARG A 169 -34.66 -14.07 13.53
N LEU A 170 -33.66 -14.48 14.30
CA LEU A 170 -33.01 -15.78 14.15
C LEU A 170 -33.99 -16.95 14.31
N LEU A 171 -34.90 -16.85 15.28
CA LEU A 171 -35.84 -17.93 15.64
C LEU A 171 -37.22 -17.76 15.00
N GLU A 172 -37.42 -16.71 14.20
CA GLU A 172 -38.66 -16.32 13.53
C GLU A 172 -39.88 -16.28 14.49
N SER A 173 -39.64 -16.11 15.79
CA SER A 173 -40.65 -16.23 16.84
C SER A 173 -40.21 -15.56 18.13
N ARG A 174 -41.09 -14.70 18.67
CA ARG A 174 -40.91 -14.09 19.99
C ARG A 174 -40.85 -15.12 21.12
N GLU A 175 -41.78 -16.06 21.13
CA GLU A 175 -41.77 -17.13 22.14
C GLU A 175 -40.55 -18.05 22.00
N GLY A 176 -40.04 -18.21 20.77
CA GLY A 176 -38.79 -18.92 20.49
C GLY A 176 -37.60 -18.19 21.09
N ALA A 177 -37.49 -16.88 20.85
CA ALA A 177 -36.44 -16.03 21.41
C ALA A 177 -36.47 -15.98 22.94
N GLU A 178 -37.64 -15.83 23.56
CA GLU A 178 -37.79 -15.85 25.02
C GLU A 178 -37.33 -17.19 25.62
N ARG A 179 -37.69 -18.32 24.98
CA ARG A 179 -37.22 -19.65 25.40
C ARG A 179 -35.72 -19.80 25.23
N TRP A 180 -35.15 -19.35 24.12
CA TRP A 180 -33.71 -19.44 23.87
C TRP A 180 -32.90 -18.58 24.85
N MET A 181 -33.33 -17.33 25.08
CA MET A 181 -32.67 -16.39 26.00
C MET A 181 -32.65 -16.88 27.45
N THR A 182 -33.61 -17.71 27.83
CA THR A 182 -33.73 -18.30 29.17
C THR A 182 -33.22 -19.75 29.26
N SER A 183 -32.80 -20.34 28.14
CA SER A 183 -32.28 -21.72 28.09
C SER A 183 -30.75 -21.74 28.20
N PRO A 184 -30.16 -22.71 28.91
CA PRO A 184 -28.72 -22.91 28.94
C PRO A 184 -28.16 -23.24 27.56
N GLU A 185 -27.14 -22.49 27.13
CA GLU A 185 -26.50 -22.69 25.83
C GLU A 185 -25.08 -23.26 25.94
N ILE A 186 -24.77 -24.28 25.14
CA ILE A 186 -23.46 -24.98 25.16
C ILE A 186 -22.34 -23.99 24.78
N ALA A 187 -22.58 -23.16 23.77
CA ALA A 187 -21.67 -22.10 23.33
C ALA A 187 -21.35 -21.08 24.44
N LEU A 188 -22.26 -20.94 25.42
CA LEU A 188 -22.12 -20.08 26.58
C LEU A 188 -21.71 -20.85 27.85
N ARG A 189 -21.15 -22.06 27.69
CA ARG A 189 -20.71 -22.94 28.79
C ARG A 189 -21.83 -23.29 29.78
N GLY A 190 -23.04 -23.49 29.26
CA GLY A 190 -24.22 -23.85 30.05
C GLY A 190 -24.86 -22.67 30.81
N ARG A 191 -24.46 -21.43 30.51
CA ARG A 191 -25.16 -20.22 30.97
C ARG A 191 -26.29 -19.86 30.01
N THR A 192 -27.26 -19.09 30.50
CA THR A 192 -28.32 -18.56 29.63
C THR A 192 -27.82 -17.32 28.88
N PRO A 193 -28.27 -17.08 27.63
CA PRO A 193 -27.96 -15.85 26.92
C PRO A 193 -28.38 -14.59 27.70
N ALA A 194 -29.50 -14.61 28.43
CA ALA A 194 -29.92 -13.48 29.27
C ALA A 194 -28.90 -13.14 30.37
N ASP A 195 -28.32 -14.14 31.04
CA ASP A 195 -27.30 -13.90 32.07
C ASP A 195 -26.01 -13.35 31.48
N VAL A 196 -25.61 -13.84 30.30
CA VAL A 196 -24.39 -13.38 29.62
C VAL A 196 -24.58 -11.98 29.05
N MET A 197 -25.78 -11.65 28.59
CA MET A 197 -26.11 -10.32 28.04
C MET A 197 -25.91 -9.19 29.06
N VAL A 198 -26.15 -9.45 30.35
CA VAL A 198 -25.92 -8.45 31.42
C VAL A 198 -24.42 -8.14 31.61
N GLU A 199 -23.54 -9.11 31.38
CA GLU A 199 -22.10 -8.97 31.55
C GLU A 199 -21.39 -8.54 30.27
N ASP A 200 -21.81 -9.11 29.14
CA ASP A 200 -21.18 -8.96 27.83
C ASP A 200 -22.25 -9.10 26.72
N PRO A 201 -22.97 -8.00 26.41
CA PRO A 201 -23.97 -7.96 25.36
C PRO A 201 -23.41 -8.37 23.99
N GLN A 202 -22.16 -7.94 23.69
CA GLN A 202 -21.50 -8.22 22.42
C GLN A 202 -21.34 -9.72 22.19
N ARG A 203 -20.98 -10.47 23.23
CA ARG A 203 -20.79 -11.91 23.12
C ARG A 203 -22.07 -12.68 22.77
N VAL A 204 -23.23 -12.22 23.26
CA VAL A 204 -24.52 -12.81 22.90
C VAL A 204 -24.89 -12.43 21.46
N TYR A 205 -24.68 -11.17 21.08
CA TYR A 205 -24.91 -10.71 19.72
C TYR A 205 -24.07 -11.47 18.69
N ASP A 206 -22.77 -11.66 18.96
CA ASP A 206 -21.86 -12.44 18.12
C ASP A 206 -22.32 -13.91 17.97
N LEU A 207 -22.87 -14.50 19.04
CA LEU A 207 -23.42 -15.85 18.98
C LEU A 207 -24.64 -15.93 18.05
N ILE A 208 -25.55 -14.96 18.14
CA ILE A 208 -26.72 -14.87 17.25
C ILE A 208 -26.28 -14.76 15.79
N MET A 209 -25.31 -13.88 15.50
CA MET A 209 -24.76 -13.73 14.15
C MET A 209 -24.13 -15.03 13.63
N ARG A 210 -23.38 -15.76 14.47
CA ARG A 210 -22.78 -17.04 14.07
C ARG A 210 -23.84 -18.09 13.75
N LEU A 211 -24.92 -18.16 14.53
CA LEU A 211 -26.02 -19.09 14.29
C LEU A 211 -26.79 -18.73 13.00
N GLU A 212 -27.02 -17.45 12.75
CA GLU A 212 -27.69 -16.97 11.51
C GLU A 212 -26.91 -17.36 10.24
N TYR A 213 -25.57 -17.30 10.30
CA TYR A 213 -24.70 -17.67 9.17
C TYR A 213 -24.26 -19.14 9.17
N GLY A 214 -24.84 -19.99 10.02
CA GLY A 214 -24.61 -21.44 10.01
C GLY A 214 -23.23 -21.86 10.53
N VAL A 215 -22.57 -21.04 11.34
CA VAL A 215 -21.30 -21.38 11.98
C VAL A 215 -21.60 -22.16 13.27
N CYS A 216 -21.47 -23.48 13.22
CA CYS A 216 -21.68 -24.36 14.37
C CYS A 216 -20.61 -24.12 15.47
N THR A 217 -21.06 -23.98 16.72
CA THR A 217 -20.24 -23.92 17.94
C THR A 217 -20.40 -25.15 18.80
#